data_AF-A0A5E6MDK1-F1
#
_entry.id   AF-A0A5E6MDK1-F1
#
_cell.length_a   1.000
_cell.length_b   1.000
_cell.length_c   1.000
_cell.angle_alpha   90.00
_cell.angle_beta   90.00
_cell.angle_gamma   90.00
#
_symmetry.space_group_name_H-M   'P 1'
#
loop_
_entity.id
_entity.type
_entity.pdbx_description
1 polymer ?
#
loop_
_entity_poly.entity_id
_entity_poly.type
_entity_poly.pdbx_seq_one_letter_code
_entity_poly.pdbx_strand_id
1 'polypeptide(L)'
;MKKLTLLLASIALLGIGSAVQPLQAQEHQGASMQLHHMHLVINHAVQMAAEGCNLAMLGEMNMAPGIDEQAVEHGKGMIREGKALVKSVLQSKVMTELHEKGAGESKEMTYTHKLATEALAYIDRLEEMHAAK
;
A
#
# COMPACT_ATOMS: atom_id res chain seq x y z
N MET A 1 -34.19 -14.55 -63.30
CA MET A 1 -33.28 -14.82 -62.16
C MET A 1 -32.00 -13.99 -62.31
N LYS A 2 -32.05 -12.69 -62.01
CA LYS A 2 -30.89 -11.79 -62.00
C LYS A 2 -31.17 -10.68 -60.99
N LYS A 3 -30.17 -10.38 -60.16
CA LYS A 3 -30.04 -9.20 -59.27
C LYS A 3 -30.82 -9.24 -57.96
N LEU A 4 -30.34 -10.06 -57.02
CA LEU A 4 -30.60 -9.90 -55.58
C LEU A 4 -29.25 -9.66 -54.87
N THR A 5 -28.56 -8.60 -55.26
CA THR A 5 -27.31 -8.13 -54.66
C THR A 5 -27.36 -6.63 -54.57
N LEU A 6 -28.13 -6.13 -53.60
CA LEU A 6 -28.13 -4.72 -53.18
C LEU A 6 -28.71 -4.65 -51.76
N LEU A 7 -27.97 -5.23 -50.83
CA LEU A 7 -28.22 -5.16 -49.38
C LEU A 7 -26.86 -4.93 -48.71
N LEU A 8 -26.19 -3.83 -49.03
CA LEU A 8 -24.81 -3.59 -48.55
C LEU A 8 -24.43 -2.11 -48.33
N ALA A 9 -25.37 -1.17 -48.22
CA ALA A 9 -24.97 0.23 -48.00
C ALA A 9 -26.04 1.06 -47.28
N SER A 10 -26.37 0.74 -46.02
CA SER A 10 -27.19 1.66 -45.20
C SER A 10 -26.96 1.57 -43.68
N ILE A 11 -25.89 0.95 -43.18
CA ILE A 11 -25.52 1.03 -41.76
C ILE A 11 -24.12 1.63 -41.67
N ALA A 12 -24.03 2.88 -42.10
CA ALA A 12 -22.94 3.76 -41.74
C ALA A 12 -23.57 5.01 -41.13
N LEU A 13 -23.02 5.40 -39.98
CA LEU A 13 -23.29 6.62 -39.23
C LEU A 13 -24.65 6.67 -38.52
N LEU A 14 -24.69 6.18 -37.27
CA LEU A 14 -25.30 6.84 -36.12
C LEU A 14 -25.13 5.93 -34.90
N GLY A 15 -24.15 6.22 -34.03
CA GLY A 15 -23.94 5.42 -32.83
C GLY A 15 -22.63 5.69 -32.09
N ILE A 16 -22.50 6.88 -31.50
CA ILE A 16 -21.87 7.12 -30.19
C ILE A 16 -20.48 6.47 -30.00
N GLY A 17 -19.44 7.24 -30.34
CA GLY A 17 -18.05 6.96 -29.96
C GLY A 17 -17.79 7.16 -28.47
N SER A 18 -18.49 6.40 -27.62
CA SER A 18 -17.99 6.11 -26.28
C SER A 18 -17.06 4.92 -26.42
N ALA A 19 -15.76 5.13 -26.24
CA ALA A 19 -14.80 4.06 -26.09
C ALA A 19 -15.30 3.14 -24.97
N VAL A 20 -15.92 2.01 -25.33
CA VAL A 20 -16.16 0.92 -24.40
C VAL A 20 -14.78 0.34 -24.12
N GLN A 21 -14.12 0.87 -23.08
CA GLN A 21 -12.97 0.19 -22.51
C GLN A 21 -13.46 -1.21 -22.11
N PRO A 22 -12.73 -2.28 -22.48
CA PRO A 22 -13.12 -3.61 -22.05
C PRO A 22 -13.14 -3.63 -20.52
N LEU A 23 -14.20 -4.18 -19.94
CA LEU A 23 -14.45 -4.22 -18.48
C LEU A 23 -13.21 -4.68 -17.68
N GLN A 24 -12.41 -5.60 -18.25
CA GLN A 24 -11.14 -6.10 -17.68
C GLN A 24 -10.05 -5.03 -17.52
N ALA A 25 -9.96 -4.04 -18.40
CA ALA A 25 -8.94 -2.98 -18.29
C ALA A 25 -9.23 -2.05 -17.11
N GLN A 26 -10.51 -1.87 -16.77
CA GLN A 26 -10.94 -1.03 -15.65
C GLN A 26 -10.69 -1.71 -14.30
N GLU A 27 -10.87 -3.04 -14.20
CA GLU A 27 -10.57 -3.80 -12.97
C GLU A 27 -9.07 -3.81 -12.64
N HIS A 28 -8.20 -3.98 -13.65
CA HIS A 28 -6.75 -3.94 -13.44
C HIS A 28 -6.25 -2.57 -12.95
N GLN A 29 -6.81 -1.47 -13.47
CA GLN A 29 -6.46 -0.12 -12.99
C GLN A 29 -6.89 0.10 -11.54
N GLY A 30 -8.06 -0.41 -11.14
CA GLY A 30 -8.53 -0.34 -9.75
C GLY A 30 -7.62 -1.06 -8.77
N ALA A 31 -7.22 -2.30 -9.09
CA ALA A 31 -6.31 -3.08 -8.25
C ALA A 31 -4.93 -2.42 -8.13
N SER A 32 -4.40 -1.88 -9.23
CA SER A 32 -3.12 -1.16 -9.24
C SER A 32 -3.13 0.05 -8.31
N MET A 33 -4.21 0.85 -8.33
CA MET A 33 -4.36 2.00 -7.45
C MET A 33 -4.49 1.60 -5.97
N GLN A 34 -5.22 0.53 -5.66
CA GLN A 34 -5.34 0.02 -4.30
C GLN A 34 -3.97 -0.40 -3.74
N LEU A 35 -3.18 -1.13 -4.52
CA LEU A 35 -1.83 -1.53 -4.13
C LEU A 35 -0.89 -0.32 -3.98
N HIS A 36 -1.01 0.68 -4.85
CA HIS A 36 -0.25 1.93 -4.73
C HIS A 36 -0.52 2.63 -3.38
N HIS A 37 -1.78 2.75 -2.97
CA HIS A 37 -2.12 3.32 -1.65
C HIS A 37 -1.55 2.48 -0.50
N MET A 38 -1.56 1.15 -0.62
CA MET A 38 -0.92 0.28 0.37
C MET A 38 0.59 0.54 0.48
N HIS A 39 1.29 0.78 -0.64
CA HIS A 39 2.71 1.15 -0.61
C HIS A 39 2.95 2.48 0.10
N LEU A 40 2.08 3.48 -0.11
CA LEU A 40 2.18 4.76 0.61
C LEU A 40 2.03 4.57 2.11
N VAL A 41 1.09 3.73 2.56
CA VAL A 41 0.89 3.45 3.98
C VAL A 41 2.09 2.70 4.57
N ILE A 42 2.65 1.71 3.86
CA ILE A 42 3.85 1.00 4.32
C ILE A 42 5.05 1.96 4.42
N ASN A 43 5.24 2.84 3.43
CA ASN A 43 6.30 3.84 3.48
C ASN A 43 6.13 4.80 4.67
N HIS A 44 4.91 5.27 4.89
CA HIS A 44 4.60 6.14 6.03
C HIS A 44 4.90 5.44 7.37
N ALA A 45 4.55 4.16 7.49
CA ALA A 45 4.85 3.38 8.68
C ALA A 45 6.36 3.28 8.99
N VAL A 46 7.19 3.13 7.95
CA VAL A 46 8.66 3.15 8.08
C VAL A 46 9.15 4.51 8.57
N GLN A 47 8.61 5.60 8.01
CA GLN A 47 8.96 6.97 8.45
C GLN A 47 8.61 7.19 9.92
N MET A 48 7.40 6.81 10.35
CA MET A 48 6.98 6.92 11.75
C MET A 48 7.95 6.17 12.68
N ALA A 49 8.34 4.95 12.32
CA ALA A 49 9.25 4.17 13.14
C ALA A 49 10.66 4.80 13.20
N ALA A 50 11.19 5.27 12.07
CA ALA A 50 12.50 5.93 12.02
C ALA A 50 12.51 7.25 12.81
N GLU A 51 11.46 8.06 12.71
CA GLU A 51 11.29 9.29 13.49
C GLU A 51 11.15 8.98 14.98
N GLY A 52 10.38 7.95 15.33
CA GLY A 52 10.24 7.46 16.70
C GLY A 52 11.57 7.03 17.32
N CYS A 53 12.37 6.29 16.55
CA CYS A 53 13.73 5.90 16.91
C CYS A 53 14.62 7.11 17.20
N ASN A 54 14.64 8.11 16.31
CA ASN A 54 15.40 9.34 16.51
C ASN A 54 14.95 10.09 17.79
N LEU A 55 13.64 10.15 18.04
CA LEU A 55 13.10 10.81 19.22
C LEU A 55 13.48 10.09 20.51
N ALA A 56 13.45 8.75 20.51
CA ALA A 56 13.88 7.96 21.66
C ALA A 56 15.38 8.13 21.91
N MET A 57 16.21 8.09 20.88
CA MET A 57 17.65 8.36 21.00
C MET A 57 17.93 9.76 21.57
N LEU A 58 17.15 10.77 21.16
CA LEU A 58 17.29 12.14 21.66
C LEU A 58 16.93 12.23 23.14
N GLY A 59 15.82 11.62 23.58
CA GLY A 59 15.44 11.59 25.00
C GLY A 59 16.48 10.87 25.86
N GLU A 60 17.11 9.80 25.35
CA GLU A 60 18.17 9.08 26.05
C GLU A 60 19.46 9.90 26.26
N MET A 61 19.62 11.04 25.58
CA MET A 61 20.74 11.97 25.83
C MET A 61 20.59 12.72 27.17
N ASN A 62 19.43 12.65 27.83
CA ASN A 62 19.16 13.22 29.15
C ASN A 62 19.51 14.73 29.25
N MET A 63 19.19 15.49 28.19
CA MET A 63 19.51 16.91 28.09
C MET A 63 18.37 17.83 28.58
N ALA A 64 17.14 17.31 28.72
CA ALA A 64 15.94 18.07 29.07
C ALA A 64 15.09 17.31 30.12
N PRO A 65 15.46 17.40 31.42
CA PRO A 65 14.76 16.72 32.49
C PRO A 65 13.25 17.00 32.49
N GLY A 66 12.44 15.95 32.59
CA GLY A 66 10.98 16.02 32.57
C GLY A 66 10.34 15.91 31.18
N ILE A 67 11.12 16.10 30.10
CA ILE A 67 10.66 15.89 28.71
C ILE A 67 11.31 14.63 28.11
N ASP A 68 12.54 14.33 28.50
CA ASP A 68 13.31 13.18 28.00
C ASP A 68 12.56 11.85 28.10
N GLU A 69 11.94 11.57 29.25
CA GLU A 69 11.14 10.34 29.45
C GLU A 69 9.93 10.28 28.51
N GLN A 70 9.26 11.41 28.31
CA GLN A 70 8.14 11.50 27.38
C GLN A 70 8.60 11.31 25.93
N ALA A 71 9.77 11.83 25.56
CA ALA A 71 10.35 11.64 24.24
C ALA A 71 10.70 10.17 23.99
N VAL A 72 11.31 9.49 24.98
CA VAL A 72 11.60 8.05 24.91
C VAL A 72 10.32 7.23 24.73
N GLU A 73 9.30 7.47 25.55
CA GLU A 73 8.06 6.70 25.49
C GLU A 73 7.24 7.00 24.23
N HIS A 74 7.20 8.26 23.77
CA HIS A 74 6.55 8.61 22.51
C HIS A 74 7.29 7.98 21.32
N GLY A 75 8.62 8.02 21.32
CA GLY A 75 9.44 7.41 20.28
C GLY A 75 9.23 5.90 20.15
N LYS A 76 9.26 5.18 21.29
CA LYS A 76 8.91 3.74 21.33
C LYS A 76 7.48 3.48 20.87
N GLY A 77 6.54 4.37 21.23
CA GLY A 77 5.16 4.33 20.74
C GLY A 77 5.09 4.38 19.22
N MET A 78 5.76 5.35 18.59
CA MET A 78 5.80 5.51 17.14
C MET A 78 6.37 4.27 16.42
N ILE A 79 7.39 3.62 16.99
CA ILE A 79 7.94 2.36 16.45
C ILE A 79 6.87 1.25 16.49
N ARG A 80 6.20 1.06 17.62
CA ARG A 80 5.13 0.06 17.78
C ARG A 80 3.96 0.32 16.84
N GLU A 81 3.52 1.56 16.73
CA GLU A 81 2.42 1.95 15.85
C GLU A 81 2.80 1.84 14.37
N GLY A 82 4.06 2.15 14.00
CA GLY A 82 4.58 1.88 12.66
C GLY A 82 4.47 0.39 12.31
N LYS A 83 4.91 -0.49 13.20
CA LYS A 83 4.78 -1.95 13.02
C LYS A 83 3.32 -2.39 12.87
N ALA A 84 2.43 -1.85 13.71
CA ALA A 84 1.00 -2.15 13.66
C ALA A 84 0.38 -1.67 12.34
N LEU A 85 0.78 -0.50 11.84
CA LEU A 85 0.29 0.05 10.59
C LEU A 85 0.65 -0.83 9.39
N VAL A 86 1.89 -1.36 9.31
CA VAL A 86 2.26 -2.32 8.24
C VAL A 86 1.42 -3.59 8.32
N LYS A 87 1.23 -4.15 9.53
CA LYS A 87 0.37 -5.33 9.72
C LYS A 87 -1.07 -5.07 9.30
N SER A 88 -1.61 -3.88 9.59
CA SER A 88 -2.97 -3.50 9.23
C SER A 88 -3.21 -3.51 7.72
N VAL A 89 -2.20 -3.16 6.91
CA VAL A 89 -2.26 -3.22 5.44
C VAL A 89 -2.41 -4.67 4.97
N LEU A 90 -1.57 -5.56 5.49
CA LEU A 90 -1.57 -6.99 5.14
C LEU A 90 -2.84 -7.72 5.62
N GLN A 91 -3.40 -7.27 6.73
CA GLN A 91 -4.61 -7.86 7.34
C GLN A 91 -5.90 -7.15 6.87
N SER A 92 -5.79 -6.18 5.96
CA SER A 92 -6.94 -5.39 5.54
C SER A 92 -7.93 -6.23 4.73
N LYS A 93 -9.21 -5.85 4.81
CA LYS A 93 -10.27 -6.41 3.97
C LYS A 93 -9.94 -6.23 2.49
N VAL A 94 -9.35 -5.10 2.10
CA VAL A 94 -8.94 -4.81 0.72
C VAL A 94 -7.87 -5.79 0.25
N MET A 95 -6.87 -6.10 1.08
CA MET A 95 -5.86 -7.12 0.77
C MET A 95 -6.51 -8.49 0.53
N THR A 96 -7.48 -8.87 1.39
CA THR A 96 -8.23 -10.13 1.24
C THR A 96 -9.02 -10.16 -0.08
N GLU A 97 -9.76 -9.11 -0.39
CA GLU A 97 -10.55 -9.01 -1.63
C GLU A 97 -9.67 -9.04 -2.90
N LEU A 98 -8.47 -8.46 -2.85
CA LEU A 98 -7.52 -8.52 -3.96
C LEU A 98 -7.01 -9.95 -4.22
N HIS A 99 -6.77 -10.74 -3.17
CA HIS A 99 -6.43 -12.15 -3.31
C HIS A 99 -7.59 -12.96 -3.92
N GLU A 100 -8.81 -12.77 -3.41
CA GLU A 100 -10.00 -13.48 -3.90
C GLU A 100 -10.31 -13.20 -5.38
N LYS A 101 -10.01 -11.98 -5.86
CA LYS A 101 -10.22 -11.57 -7.26
C LYS A 101 -9.10 -12.01 -8.21
N GLY A 102 -8.15 -12.83 -7.76
CA GLY A 102 -7.04 -13.31 -8.58
C GLY A 102 -5.93 -12.29 -8.81
N ALA A 103 -6.00 -11.10 -8.21
CA ALA A 103 -4.88 -10.16 -8.20
C ALA A 103 -3.76 -10.59 -7.22
N GLY A 104 -4.02 -11.64 -6.43
CA GLY A 104 -3.08 -12.26 -5.47
C GLY A 104 -1.74 -12.69 -6.07
N GLU A 105 -1.75 -13.14 -7.34
CA GLU A 105 -0.55 -13.63 -8.04
C GLU A 105 0.12 -12.56 -8.92
N SER A 106 -0.37 -11.31 -8.89
CA SER A 106 0.24 -10.23 -9.65
C SER A 106 1.64 -9.89 -9.16
N LYS A 107 2.47 -9.31 -10.03
CA LYS A 107 3.80 -8.83 -9.68
C LYS A 107 3.72 -7.73 -8.62
N GLU A 108 2.72 -6.87 -8.74
CA GLU A 108 2.44 -5.77 -7.82
C GLU A 108 2.05 -6.30 -6.44
N MET A 109 1.21 -7.35 -6.36
CA MET A 109 0.88 -8.00 -5.10
C MET A 109 2.12 -8.62 -4.45
N THR A 110 2.90 -9.37 -5.24
CA THR A 110 4.17 -9.97 -4.77
C THR A 110 5.12 -8.90 -4.22
N TYR A 111 5.24 -7.78 -4.93
CA TYR A 111 6.04 -6.64 -4.47
C TYR A 111 5.48 -6.03 -3.18
N THR A 112 4.16 -5.94 -3.03
CA THR A 112 3.51 -5.41 -1.82
C THR A 112 3.86 -6.25 -0.58
N HIS A 113 3.79 -7.58 -0.69
CA HIS A 113 4.19 -8.48 0.41
C HIS A 113 5.67 -8.38 0.74
N LYS A 114 6.53 -8.30 -0.29
CA LYS A 114 7.97 -8.11 -0.09
C LYS A 114 8.26 -6.78 0.62
N LEU A 115 7.66 -5.69 0.15
CA LEU A 115 7.81 -4.36 0.74
C LEU A 115 7.40 -4.36 2.22
N ALA A 116 6.25 -4.96 2.54
CA ALA A 116 5.79 -5.08 3.93
C ALA A 116 6.73 -5.94 4.79
N THR A 117 7.29 -7.02 4.23
CA THR A 117 8.24 -7.89 4.93
C THR A 117 9.53 -7.13 5.28
N GLU A 118 10.12 -6.43 4.32
CA GLU A 118 11.33 -5.64 4.53
C GLU A 118 11.07 -4.48 5.50
N ALA A 119 9.91 -3.83 5.40
CA ALA A 119 9.51 -2.77 6.33
C ALA A 119 9.39 -3.29 7.77
N LEU A 120 8.73 -4.44 7.99
CA LEU A 120 8.64 -5.07 9.31
C LEU A 120 10.03 -5.42 9.84
N ALA A 121 10.89 -6.02 9.02
CA ALA A 121 12.24 -6.37 9.43
C ALA A 121 13.05 -5.13 9.85
N TYR A 122 12.94 -4.02 9.11
CA TYR A 122 13.58 -2.76 9.49
C TYR A 122 13.04 -2.22 10.83
N ILE A 123 11.72 -2.18 10.99
CA ILE A 123 11.07 -1.70 12.22
C ILE A 123 11.45 -2.58 13.42
N ASP A 124 11.56 -3.90 13.24
CA ASP A 124 12.01 -4.84 14.26
C ASP A 124 13.44 -4.50 14.73
N ARG A 125 14.34 -4.11 13.82
CA ARG A 125 15.69 -3.64 14.20
C ARG A 125 15.66 -2.35 15.01
N LEU A 126 14.76 -1.43 14.70
CA LEU A 126 14.59 -0.20 15.49
C LEU A 126 14.06 -0.51 16.89
N GLU A 127 13.09 -1.43 17.01
CA GLU A 127 12.56 -1.89 18.29
C GLU A 127 13.65 -2.57 19.14
N GLU A 128 14.44 -3.48 18.55
CA GLU A 128 15.57 -4.16 19.20
C GLU A 128 16.62 -3.18 19.74
N MET A 129 16.91 -2.11 18.99
CA MET A 129 17.89 -1.09 19.40
C MET A 129 17.53 -0.43 20.73
N HIS A 130 16.24 -0.28 21.02
CA HIS A 130 15.73 0.30 22.28
C HIS A 130 15.38 -0.73 23.35
N ALA A 131 15.33 -2.03 23.00
CA ALA A 131 15.08 -3.11 23.95
C ALA A 131 16.36 -3.58 24.68
N ALA A 132 17.54 -3.31 24.12
CA ALA A 132 18.83 -3.78 24.63
C ALA A 132 19.41 -2.97 25.81
N LYS A 133 18.57 -2.24 26.57
CA LYS A 133 19.01 -1.37 27.68
C LYS A 133 18.38 -1.77 29.00
#